data_AF-A0A0R0CC93-F1
#
_entry.id   AF-A0A0R0CC93-F1
#
_cell.length_a   1.000
_cell.length_b   1.000
_cell.length_c   1.000
_cell.angle_alpha   90.00
_cell.angle_beta   90.00
_cell.angle_gamma   90.00
#
_symmetry.space_group_name_H-M   'P 1'
#
loop_
_entity.id
_entity.type
_entity.pdbx_description
1 polymer ?
#
loop_
_entity_poly.entity_id
_entity_poly.type
_entity_poly.pdbx_seq_one_letter_code
_entity_poly.pdbx_strand_id
1 'polypeptide(L)'
;MDFYGFDRKEALSHCDSLELGLGRDLDRVRAWNRLRPEHIIELLDSAVPAARQDARNVAAQISRGSWRIHMDSAPVGKPQLVSNVREVLIAAGGRDYRLHISEGVRLRLEEIVQSA
;
A
#
# COMPACT_ATOMS: atom_id res chain seq x y z
N MET A 1 -2.03 6.16 18.16
CA MET A 1 -3.48 6.24 17.93
C MET A 1 -3.83 5.10 17.01
N ASP A 2 -4.42 4.06 17.58
CA ASP A 2 -4.91 2.88 16.90
C ASP A 2 -6.08 3.25 16.01
N PHE A 3 -6.02 2.84 14.74
CA PHE A 3 -7.05 3.13 13.76
C PHE A 3 -8.24 2.21 14.03
N TYR A 4 -9.26 2.63 14.79
CA TYR A 4 -10.48 1.84 15.00
C TYR A 4 -10.25 0.38 15.47
N GLY A 5 -9.26 0.15 16.35
CA GLY A 5 -8.89 -1.21 16.81
C GLY A 5 -7.99 -1.99 15.84
N PHE A 6 -7.49 -1.34 14.80
CA PHE A 6 -6.43 -1.85 13.94
C PHE A 6 -5.10 -1.79 14.68
N ASP A 7 -4.63 -2.94 15.12
CA ASP A 7 -3.28 -3.07 15.67
C ASP A 7 -2.27 -3.08 14.51
N ARG A 8 -1.59 -1.94 14.34
CA ARG A 8 -0.60 -1.76 13.28
C ARG A 8 0.54 -2.77 13.40
N LYS A 9 0.91 -3.17 14.63
CA LYS A 9 2.00 -4.14 14.83
C LYS A 9 1.55 -5.54 14.45
N GLU A 10 0.33 -5.92 14.80
CA GLU A 10 -0.27 -7.20 14.45
C GLU A 10 -0.40 -7.32 12.92
N ALA A 11 -0.97 -6.30 12.27
CA ALA A 11 -1.07 -6.27 10.81
C ALA A 11 0.31 -6.36 10.13
N LEU A 12 1.34 -5.68 10.65
CA LEU A 12 2.71 -5.85 10.14
C LEU A 12 3.23 -7.27 10.31
N SER A 13 2.95 -7.93 11.43
CA SER A 13 3.39 -9.31 11.68
C SER A 13 2.77 -10.33 10.72
N HIS A 14 1.60 -10.03 10.16
CA HIS A 14 0.93 -10.85 9.15
C HIS A 14 1.46 -10.62 7.72
N CYS A 15 2.41 -9.70 7.52
CA CYS A 15 2.93 -9.42 6.19
C CYS A 15 4.03 -10.41 5.79
N ASP A 16 3.74 -11.27 4.81
CA ASP A 16 4.71 -12.24 4.26
C ASP A 16 5.83 -11.57 3.43
N SER A 17 5.72 -10.26 3.19
CA SER A 17 6.67 -9.45 2.40
C SER A 17 7.68 -8.67 3.25
N LEU A 18 7.82 -8.99 4.55
CA LEU A 18 8.64 -8.24 5.51
C LEU A 18 10.14 -8.16 5.16
N GLU A 19 10.63 -9.07 4.32
CA GLU A 19 12.03 -9.08 3.86
C GLU A 19 12.33 -8.03 2.77
N LEU A 20 11.31 -7.36 2.22
CA LEU A 20 11.46 -6.30 1.23
C LEU A 20 11.92 -4.98 1.89
N GLY A 21 13.21 -4.90 2.24
CA GLY A 21 13.88 -3.63 2.52
C GLY A 21 14.73 -3.53 3.78
N LEU A 22 15.19 -4.62 4.39
CA LEU A 22 16.13 -4.50 5.51
C LEU A 22 17.44 -3.81 5.07
N GLY A 23 17.71 -2.61 5.61
CA GLY A 23 19.09 -2.12 5.76
C GLY A 23 19.55 -0.77 5.17
N ARG A 24 18.72 0.10 4.56
CA ARG A 24 19.21 1.43 4.10
C ARG A 24 18.19 2.57 4.22
N ASP A 25 18.67 3.70 4.73
CA ASP A 25 18.01 5.00 4.87
C ASP A 25 17.34 5.45 3.55
N LEU A 26 16.16 6.07 3.63
CA LEU A 26 15.29 6.35 2.48
C LEU A 26 15.37 7.83 2.09
N ASP A 27 16.09 8.10 1.00
CA ASP A 27 15.99 9.36 0.27
C ASP A 27 14.65 9.45 -0.49
N ARG A 28 14.01 10.64 -0.44
CA ARG A 28 12.64 10.92 -0.90
C ARG A 28 12.35 10.47 -2.35
N VAL A 29 13.37 10.44 -3.21
CA VAL A 29 13.21 10.15 -4.65
C VAL A 29 13.08 8.65 -4.94
N ARG A 30 13.50 7.76 -4.02
CA ARG A 30 13.50 6.30 -4.22
C ARG A 30 12.42 5.55 -3.45
N ALA A 31 11.56 6.25 -2.71
CA ALA A 31 10.54 5.66 -1.84
C ALA A 31 9.64 4.66 -2.58
N TRP A 32 9.33 4.91 -3.85
CA TRP A 32 8.49 4.04 -4.67
C TRP A 32 9.08 2.67 -4.99
N ASN A 33 10.40 2.56 -5.11
CA ASN A 33 11.06 1.28 -5.37
C ASN A 33 11.20 0.43 -4.09
N ARG A 34 10.74 0.94 -2.94
CA ARG A 34 10.83 0.30 -1.63
C ARG A 34 9.61 0.62 -0.76
N LEU A 35 8.41 0.43 -1.34
CA LEU A 35 7.17 0.46 -0.57
C LEU A 35 7.21 -0.64 0.49
N ARG A 36 7.26 -0.22 1.76
CA ARG A 36 7.23 -1.11 2.92
C ARG A 36 5.79 -1.37 3.34
N PRO A 37 5.51 -2.49 4.02
CA PRO A 37 4.24 -2.74 4.68
C PRO A 37 3.75 -1.56 5.55
N GLU A 38 4.67 -0.89 6.26
CA GLU A 38 4.37 0.30 7.06
C GLU A 38 3.75 1.43 6.23
N HIS A 39 4.29 1.71 5.04
CA HIS A 39 3.78 2.77 4.17
C HIS A 39 2.38 2.42 3.62
N ILE A 40 2.09 1.15 3.37
CA ILE A 40 0.74 0.71 2.96
C ILE A 40 -0.27 0.99 4.08
N ILE A 41 0.09 0.67 5.33
CA ILE A 41 -0.75 0.93 6.50
C ILE A 41 -1.00 2.43 6.66
N GLU A 42 0.04 3.27 6.52
CA GLU A 42 -0.11 4.73 6.56
C GLU A 42 -1.00 5.26 5.43
N LEU A 43 -0.92 4.69 4.23
CA LEU A 43 -1.77 5.05 3.09
C LEU A 43 -3.23 4.67 3.32
N LEU A 44 -3.51 3.51 3.92
CA LEU A 44 -4.86 3.10 4.28
C LEU A 44 -5.45 4.02 5.37
N ASP A 45 -4.64 4.43 6.35
CA ASP A 45 -5.03 5.35 7.42
C ASP A 45 -5.34 6.76 6.88
N SER A 46 -4.53 7.22 5.93
CA SER A 46 -4.59 8.56 5.33
C SER A 46 -5.42 8.65 4.04
N ALA A 47 -6.17 7.59 3.70
CA ALA A 47 -6.95 7.51 2.47
C ALA A 47 -7.92 8.70 2.30
N VAL A 48 -8.06 9.16 1.05
CA VAL A 48 -9.01 10.23 0.72
C VAL A 48 -10.44 9.80 1.06
N PRO A 49 -11.38 10.74 1.29
CA PRO A 49 -12.75 10.39 1.68
C PRO A 49 -13.44 9.38 0.77
N ALA A 50 -13.17 9.44 -0.54
CA ALA A 50 -13.71 8.51 -1.53
C ALA A 50 -13.21 7.06 -1.35
N ALA A 51 -11.95 6.85 -0.97
CA ALA A 51 -11.36 5.52 -0.78
C ALA A 51 -11.43 5.00 0.67
N ARG A 52 -11.93 5.80 1.61
CA ARG A 52 -11.86 5.49 3.04
C ARG A 52 -12.60 4.21 3.42
N GLN A 53 -13.74 3.93 2.79
CA GLN A 53 -14.51 2.72 3.09
C GLN A 53 -13.76 1.47 2.64
N ASP A 54 -13.20 1.50 1.43
CA ASP A 54 -12.39 0.40 0.91
C ASP A 54 -11.10 0.23 1.71
N ALA A 55 -10.46 1.33 2.11
CA ALA A 55 -9.26 1.29 2.94
C ALA A 55 -9.52 0.61 4.29
N ARG A 56 -10.70 0.84 4.89
CA ARG A 56 -11.12 0.13 6.11
C ARG A 56 -11.37 -1.35 5.86
N ASN A 57 -11.99 -1.71 4.75
CA ASN A 57 -12.23 -3.11 4.40
C ASN A 57 -10.90 -3.86 4.22
N VAL A 58 -9.95 -3.26 3.51
CA VAL A 58 -8.59 -3.80 3.33
C VAL A 58 -7.86 -3.89 4.68
N ALA A 59 -7.91 -2.83 5.49
CA ALA A 59 -7.30 -2.82 6.83
C ALA A 59 -7.84 -3.96 7.71
N ALA A 60 -9.15 -4.22 7.66
CA ALA A 60 -9.74 -5.34 8.37
C ALA A 60 -9.25 -6.71 7.87
N GLN A 61 -8.97 -6.86 6.56
CA GLN A 61 -8.43 -8.11 6.01
C GLN A 61 -6.97 -8.33 6.44
N ILE A 62 -6.11 -7.33 6.31
CA ILE A 62 -4.68 -7.45 6.67
C ILE A 62 -4.46 -7.63 8.18
N SER A 63 -5.42 -7.20 9.01
CA SER A 63 -5.37 -7.45 10.46
C SER A 63 -5.74 -8.88 10.83
N ARG A 64 -6.52 -9.57 9.99
CA ARG A 64 -7.11 -10.87 10.33
C ARG A 64 -6.31 -12.05 9.78
N GLY A 65 -5.33 -11.80 8.91
CA GLY A 65 -4.58 -12.87 8.29
C GLY A 65 -3.50 -12.39 7.33
N SER A 66 -2.77 -13.36 6.80
CA SER A 66 -1.64 -13.17 5.92
C SER A 66 -1.96 -12.24 4.74
N TRP A 67 -1.03 -11.32 4.48
CA TRP A 67 -1.10 -10.42 3.34
C TRP A 67 0.30 -10.15 2.78
N ARG A 68 0.36 -9.72 1.52
CA ARG A 68 1.62 -9.47 0.81
C ARG A 68 1.48 -8.34 -0.21
N ILE A 69 2.61 -7.72 -0.52
CA ILE A 69 2.70 -6.68 -1.54
C ILE A 69 3.21 -7.33 -2.83
N HIS A 70 2.44 -7.21 -3.90
CA HIS A 70 2.86 -7.60 -5.23
C HIS A 70 3.54 -6.40 -5.90
N MET A 71 4.87 -6.42 -5.90
CA MET A 71 5.65 -5.51 -6.74
C MET A 71 5.70 -6.07 -8.16
N ASP A 72 4.65 -5.81 -8.95
CA ASP A 72 4.76 -6.04 -10.38
C ASP A 72 5.76 -5.05 -10.96
N SER A 73 6.72 -5.60 -11.71
CA SER A 73 7.98 -4.97 -12.03
C SER A 73 7.81 -3.98 -13.17
N ALA A 74 7.58 -2.71 -12.83
CA ALA A 74 7.53 -1.54 -13.71
C ALA A 74 6.50 -1.57 -14.85
N PRO A 75 5.89 -0.42 -15.22
CA PRO A 75 5.20 -0.33 -16.49
C PRO A 75 6.22 -0.57 -17.62
N VAL A 76 6.13 -1.72 -18.31
CA VAL A 76 6.75 -1.91 -19.63
C VAL A 76 5.99 -1.00 -20.60
N GLY A 77 6.48 0.23 -20.69
CA GLY A 77 5.93 1.27 -21.54
C GLY A 77 6.80 2.50 -21.42
N LYS A 78 7.02 3.21 -22.54
CA LYS A 78 7.90 4.38 -22.67
C LYS A 78 7.86 5.28 -21.43
N PRO A 79 8.98 5.93 -21.03
CA PRO A 79 9.02 6.83 -19.88
C PRO A 79 8.02 7.96 -20.11
N GLN A 80 6.82 7.78 -19.60
CA GLN A 80 5.76 8.76 -19.67
C GLN A 80 6.11 9.76 -18.58
N LEU A 81 6.67 10.89 -19.03
CA LEU A 81 6.90 12.06 -18.19
C LEU A 81 5.66 12.26 -17.29
N VAL A 82 5.88 12.23 -15.96
CA VAL A 82 4.97 12.71 -14.91
C VAL A 82 3.54 12.12 -14.88
N SER A 83 3.38 10.79 -14.83
CA SER A 83 2.20 10.26 -14.14
C SER A 83 2.42 10.38 -12.64
N ASN A 84 1.75 11.34 -12.01
CA ASN A 84 1.69 11.45 -10.55
C ASN A 84 0.86 10.32 -9.92
N VAL A 85 0.44 9.29 -10.66
CA VAL A 85 -0.38 8.20 -10.14
C VAL A 85 0.33 6.87 -10.39
N ARG A 86 0.41 6.04 -9.33
CA ARG A 86 1.03 4.71 -9.34
C ARG A 86 0.07 3.67 -8.77
N GLU A 87 0.08 2.50 -9.37
CA GLU A 87 -0.71 1.34 -8.93
C GLU A 87 0.16 0.42 -8.07
N VAL A 88 -0.35 0.00 -6.92
CA VAL A 88 0.27 -1.03 -6.06
C VAL A 88 -0.72 -2.16 -5.85
N LEU A 89 -0.29 -3.39 -6.10
CA LEU A 89 -1.11 -4.58 -5.87
C LEU A 89 -0.78 -5.15 -4.50
N ILE A 90 -1.82 -5.47 -3.73
CA ILE A 90 -1.70 -6.20 -2.46
C ILE A 90 -2.66 -7.37 -2.46
N ALA A 91 -2.25 -8.49 -1.87
CA ALA A 91 -3.14 -9.62 -1.62
C ALA A 91 -3.43 -9.71 -0.14
N ALA A 92 -4.70 -9.74 0.25
CA ALA A 92 -5.16 -9.86 1.63
C ALA A 92 -6.46 -10.66 1.70
N GLY A 93 -6.56 -11.60 2.65
CA GLY A 93 -7.79 -12.39 2.83
C GLY A 93 -8.22 -13.19 1.59
N GLY A 94 -7.25 -13.61 0.76
CA GLY A 94 -7.50 -14.34 -0.49
C GLY A 94 -8.02 -13.49 -1.64
N ARG A 95 -7.94 -12.15 -1.54
CA ARG A 95 -8.33 -11.20 -2.58
C ARG A 95 -7.16 -10.30 -2.96
N ASP A 96 -7.13 -9.91 -4.22
CA ASP A 96 -6.19 -8.93 -4.74
C ASP A 96 -6.84 -7.55 -4.76
N TYR A 97 -6.10 -6.55 -4.28
CA TYR A 97 -6.51 -5.15 -4.26
C TYR A 97 -5.47 -4.31 -4.97
N ARG A 98 -5.94 -3.38 -5.79
CA ARG A 98 -5.11 -2.42 -6.49
C ARG A 98 -5.30 -1.05 -5.87
N LEU A 99 -4.23 -0.50 -5.32
CA LEU A 99 -4.19 0.80 -4.67
C LEU A 99 -3.70 1.83 -5.69
N HIS A 100 -4.52 2.84 -5.96
CA HIS A 100 -4.15 3.98 -6.79
C HIS A 100 -3.60 5.08 -5.90
N ILE A 101 -2.29 5.30 -5.97
CA ILE A 101 -1.58 6.23 -5.10
C ILE A 101 -1.11 7.41 -5.94
N SER A 102 -1.47 8.63 -5.53
CA SER A 102 -0.97 9.85 -6.14
C SER A 102 0.27 10.40 -5.43
N GLU A 103 1.24 10.89 -6.20
CA GLU A 103 2.41 11.64 -5.75
C GLU A 103 2.12 13.15 -5.81
N GLY A 104 2.11 13.80 -4.65
CA GLY A 104 2.16 15.26 -4.54
C GLY A 104 3.23 15.67 -3.52
N VAL A 105 2.91 16.62 -2.64
CA VAL A 105 3.77 16.94 -1.47
C VAL A 105 3.92 15.73 -0.52
N ARG A 106 2.93 14.82 -0.54
CA ARG A 106 2.90 13.54 0.16
C ARG A 106 2.19 12.52 -0.73
N LEU A 107 2.43 11.23 -0.46
CA LEU A 107 1.67 10.14 -1.06
C LEU A 107 0.23 10.17 -0.56
N ARG A 108 -0.74 9.95 -1.46
CA ARG A 108 -2.16 9.86 -1.11
C ARG A 108 -2.81 8.67 -1.79
N LEU A 109 -3.59 7.91 -1.03
CA LEU A 109 -4.40 6.81 -1.56
C LEU A 109 -5.72 7.38 -2.07
N GLU A 110 -5.86 7.43 -3.39
CA GLU A 110 -7.00 8.03 -4.10
C GLU A 110 -8.14 7.03 -4.29
N GLU A 111 -7.81 5.77 -4.57
CA GLU A 111 -8.78 4.72 -4.90
C GLU A 111 -8.22 3.33 -4.55
N ILE A 112 -9.12 2.39 -4.25
CA ILE A 112 -8.81 0.97 -4.13
C ILE A 112 -9.77 0.18 -5.02
N VAL A 113 -9.23 -0.63 -5.93
CA VAL A 113 -10.00 -1.51 -6.80
C VAL A 113 -9.74 -2.95 -6.40
N GLN A 114 -10.78 -3.70 -6.05
CA GLN A 114 -10.64 -5.14 -5.85
C GLN A 114 -10.50 -5.81 -7.24
N SER A 115 -9.41 -6.55 -7.45
CA SER A 115 -9.24 -7.39 -8.64
C SER A 115 -10.06 -8.68 -8.45
N ALA A 116 -10.76 -9.09 -9.52
CA ALA A 116 -11.68 -10.22 -9.52
C ALA A 116 -10.95 -11.58 -9.53
#